data_AF-A0AAW0DU98-F1
#
_entry.id   AF-A0AAW0DU98-F1
#
_cell.length_a   1.000
_cell.length_b   1.000
_cell.length_c   1.000
_cell.angle_alpha   90.00
_cell.angle_beta   90.00
_cell.angle_gamma   90.00
#
_symmetry.space_group_name_H-M   'P 1'
#
loop_
_entity.id
_entity.type
_entity.pdbx_description
1 polymer ?
#
loop_
_entity_poly.entity_id
_entity_poly.type
_entity_poly.pdbx_seq_one_letter_code
_entity_poly.pdbx_strand_id
1 'polypeptide(L)'
;MSQAQHRQDWLNQIATMQGQLGELIGTDSSPGGLAFATQAAQMTSSIHTVLHTRVPRQPPPTQPAQQPPQKKSKKSQEEGTTQSDSRLLRREKAINTRVGAALASVTLPGISLETYLDYYMNGITTDRNAEREDLALRNVIRGYDCESKESKTEWTTAVEALVEPEEATSEILEKWKANSAQDDVHLWLSKTHTLLESHAIASRQTQLITHVIQAIGAIEFAQVWNKQPKGTKTKAYRHMFAELPAEREHFTGLDEKGISALVKGERKQAFHTFTGQMGLVNAARNKLAEAYQEFGPQIFLDPFWSPAELHANKRTEDWPRVFADVVKNPPHDPDAPDIPVYNHRYKSNTRAVVAVLHAVDEELCLYVTDFLQRSPSNPYIWKTAQRK
;
A
#
# COMPACT_ATOMS: atom_id res chain seq x y z
N MET A 1 30.64 -8.35 27.24
CA MET A 1 30.76 -9.15 26.00
C MET A 1 30.93 -8.20 24.82
N SER A 2 31.79 -8.52 23.85
CA SER A 2 31.98 -7.68 22.66
C SER A 2 30.80 -7.84 21.70
N GLN A 3 30.49 -6.82 20.90
CA GLN A 3 29.46 -6.92 19.85
C GLN A 3 29.75 -8.06 18.85
N ALA A 4 31.02 -8.40 18.66
CA ALA A 4 31.44 -9.53 17.83
C ALA A 4 31.02 -10.88 18.44
N GLN A 5 31.16 -11.04 19.77
CA GLN A 5 30.72 -12.25 20.49
C GLN A 5 29.21 -12.43 20.39
N HIS A 6 28.43 -11.37 20.62
CA HIS A 6 26.97 -11.42 20.54
C HIS A 6 26.46 -11.75 19.14
N ARG A 7 27.14 -11.24 18.10
CA ARG A 7 26.83 -11.58 16.70
C ARG A 7 27.14 -13.06 16.40
N GLN A 8 28.26 -13.57 16.91
CA GLN A 8 28.65 -14.97 16.69
C GLN A 8 27.70 -15.94 17.41
N ASP A 9 27.32 -15.63 18.65
CA ASP A 9 26.38 -16.44 19.44
C ASP A 9 25.00 -16.49 18.77
N TRP A 10 24.54 -15.37 18.21
CA TRP A 10 23.27 -15.30 17.47
C TRP A 10 23.31 -16.07 16.15
N LEU A 11 24.40 -16.00 15.39
CA LEU A 11 24.56 -16.79 14.16
C LEU A 11 24.59 -18.31 14.45
N ASN A 12 25.19 -18.71 15.57
CA ASN A 12 25.21 -20.10 16.02
C ASN A 12 23.80 -20.59 16.42
N GLN A 13 22.97 -19.73 17.03
CA GLN A 13 21.57 -20.06 17.34
C GLN A 13 20.74 -20.27 16.06
N ILE A 14 20.93 -19.43 15.04
CA ILE A 14 20.25 -19.60 13.74
C ILE A 14 20.66 -20.91 13.08
N ALA A 15 21.95 -21.22 13.04
CA ALA A 15 22.44 -22.48 12.45
C ALA A 15 21.88 -23.71 13.19
N THR A 16 21.76 -23.62 14.52
CA THR A 16 21.16 -24.69 15.34
C THR A 16 19.67 -24.88 15.03
N MET A 17 18.91 -23.78 14.93
CA MET A 17 17.50 -23.83 14.55
C MET A 17 17.29 -24.39 13.14
N GLN A 18 18.17 -24.06 12.19
CA GLN A 18 18.12 -24.60 10.83
C GLN A 18 18.41 -26.12 10.80
N GLY A 19 19.35 -26.60 11.62
CA GLY A 19 19.61 -28.03 11.78
C GLY A 19 18.40 -28.79 12.35
N GLN A 20 17.78 -28.24 13.40
CA GLN A 20 16.57 -28.82 14.02
C GLN A 20 15.37 -28.83 13.06
N LEU A 21 15.20 -27.78 12.26
CA LEU A 21 14.17 -27.73 11.20
C LEU A 21 14.44 -28.75 10.09
N GLY A 22 15.70 -28.96 9.71
CA GLY A 22 16.09 -29.99 8.73
C GLY A 22 15.78 -31.41 9.20
N GLU A 23 15.99 -31.71 10.48
CA GLU A 23 15.64 -33.01 11.08
C GLU A 23 14.13 -33.24 11.17
N LEU A 24 13.35 -32.18 11.44
CA LEU A 24 11.87 -32.24 11.44
C LEU A 24 11.30 -32.49 10.03
N ILE A 25 11.86 -31.85 9.00
CA ILE A 25 11.42 -32.00 7.61
C ILE A 25 11.78 -33.38 7.04
N GLY A 26 12.84 -34.02 7.52
CA GLY A 26 13.32 -35.31 7.03
C GLY A 26 12.47 -36.53 7.38
N THR A 27 11.40 -36.38 8.18
CA THR A 27 10.64 -37.53 8.73
C THR A 27 9.21 -37.67 8.22
N ASP A 28 8.67 -36.67 7.51
CA ASP A 28 7.27 -36.69 7.07
C ASP A 28 7.14 -36.42 5.57
N SER A 29 6.93 -37.49 4.80
CA SER A 29 6.71 -37.44 3.34
C SER A 29 5.25 -37.20 2.95
N SER A 30 4.38 -36.87 3.92
CA SER A 30 2.98 -36.58 3.65
C SER A 30 2.81 -35.25 2.87
N PRO A 31 1.71 -35.09 2.12
CA PRO A 31 1.39 -33.82 1.45
C PRO A 31 1.36 -32.62 2.40
N GLY A 32 0.97 -32.83 3.67
CA GLY A 32 1.01 -31.80 4.72
C GLY A 32 2.43 -31.43 5.16
N GLY A 33 3.35 -32.41 5.24
CA GLY A 33 4.77 -32.17 5.52
C GLY A 33 5.46 -31.34 4.43
N LEU A 34 5.12 -31.57 3.16
CA LEU A 34 5.66 -30.81 2.03
C LEU A 34 5.15 -29.35 2.01
N ALA A 35 3.88 -29.12 2.35
CA ALA A 35 3.32 -27.76 2.46
C ALA A 35 3.99 -26.98 3.60
N PHE A 36 4.19 -27.62 4.76
CA PHE A 36 4.87 -27.01 5.90
C PHE A 36 6.35 -26.71 5.61
N ALA A 37 7.07 -27.64 4.96
CA ALA A 37 8.46 -27.42 4.55
C ALA A 37 8.61 -26.25 3.56
N THR A 38 7.65 -26.10 2.64
CA THR A 38 7.63 -25.00 1.67
C THR A 38 7.38 -23.65 2.36
N GLN A 39 6.44 -23.60 3.31
CA GLN A 39 6.14 -22.40 4.08
C GLN A 39 7.33 -22.00 5.00
N ALA A 40 7.98 -22.98 5.64
CA ALA A 40 9.17 -22.76 6.45
C ALA A 40 10.36 -22.23 5.59
N ALA A 41 10.57 -22.79 4.40
CA ALA A 41 11.59 -22.32 3.47
C ALA A 41 11.33 -20.86 3.01
N GLN A 42 10.07 -20.51 2.72
CA GLN A 42 9.68 -19.14 2.37
C GLN A 42 9.88 -18.15 3.52
N MET A 43 9.60 -18.55 4.76
CA MET A 43 9.87 -17.73 5.95
C MET A 43 11.37 -17.51 6.16
N THR A 44 12.20 -18.56 6.02
CA THR A 44 13.66 -18.41 6.15
C THR A 44 14.28 -17.53 5.07
N SER A 45 13.79 -17.60 3.83
CA SER A 45 14.20 -16.70 2.73
C SER A 45 13.83 -15.23 3.00
N SER A 46 12.64 -15.01 3.57
CA SER A 46 12.16 -13.66 3.93
C SER A 46 12.99 -13.04 5.06
N ILE A 47 13.39 -13.84 6.04
CA ILE A 47 14.28 -13.42 7.13
C ILE A 47 15.68 -13.05 6.57
N HIS A 48 16.22 -13.82 5.64
CA HIS A 48 17.53 -13.51 5.02
C HIS A 48 17.51 -12.18 4.24
N THR A 49 16.41 -11.88 3.55
CA THR A 49 16.23 -10.65 2.76
C THR A 49 16.12 -9.39 3.62
N VAL A 50 15.46 -9.49 4.78
CA VAL A 50 15.36 -8.38 5.75
C VAL A 50 16.70 -8.12 6.48
N LEU A 51 17.55 -9.13 6.62
CA LEU A 51 18.83 -9.02 7.32
C LEU A 51 19.95 -8.39 6.48
N HIS A 52 19.93 -8.56 5.15
CA HIS A 52 20.92 -7.90 4.27
C HIS A 52 20.63 -6.42 3.99
N THR A 53 19.42 -5.93 4.29
CA THR A 53 19.03 -4.51 4.09
C THR A 53 19.31 -3.62 5.31
N ARG A 54 19.74 -4.18 6.45
CA ARG A 54 20.09 -3.41 7.67
C ARG A 54 21.52 -3.69 8.14
N VAL A 55 22.50 -3.28 7.35
CA VAL A 55 23.86 -3.08 7.87
C VAL A 55 23.87 -1.75 8.65
N PRO A 56 24.19 -1.74 9.96
CA PRO A 56 24.44 -0.49 10.67
C PRO A 56 25.66 0.19 10.04
N ARG A 57 25.50 1.41 9.52
CA ARG A 57 26.64 2.22 9.09
C ARG A 57 27.57 2.40 10.29
N GLN A 58 28.80 1.90 10.18
CA GLN A 58 29.85 2.24 11.15
C GLN A 58 29.97 3.77 11.22
N PRO A 59 30.09 4.35 12.43
CA PRO A 59 30.46 5.75 12.55
C PRO A 59 31.82 5.95 11.86
N PRO A 60 32.02 7.05 11.13
CA PRO A 60 33.27 7.32 10.46
C PRO A 60 34.42 7.35 11.49
N PRO A 61 35.61 6.85 11.15
CA PRO A 61 36.76 6.91 12.03
C PRO A 61 37.08 8.38 12.37
N THR A 62 37.27 8.64 13.67
CA THR A 62 37.68 9.94 14.21
C THR A 62 38.99 10.36 13.57
N GLN A 63 38.93 11.31 12.63
CA GLN A 63 40.13 11.90 12.04
C GLN A 63 40.85 12.77 13.10
N PRO A 64 42.19 12.73 13.17
CA PRO A 64 42.96 13.62 14.02
C PRO A 64 42.73 15.09 13.60
N ALA A 65 42.70 15.97 14.60
CA ALA A 65 42.40 17.39 14.49
C ALA A 65 43.11 18.06 13.30
N GLN A 66 42.35 18.35 12.24
CA GLN A 66 42.80 19.21 11.15
C GLN A 66 42.81 20.67 11.60
N GLN A 67 43.86 21.36 11.15
CA GLN A 67 44.20 22.75 11.41
C GLN A 67 43.03 23.73 11.22
N PRO A 68 43.05 24.88 11.91
CA PRO A 68 42.01 25.90 11.80
C PRO A 68 41.83 26.34 10.33
N PRO A 69 40.58 26.58 9.90
CA PRO A 69 40.27 26.84 8.50
C PRO A 69 40.92 28.15 8.07
N GLN A 70 41.86 28.05 7.12
CA GLN A 70 42.31 29.20 6.36
C GLN A 70 41.10 29.79 5.61
N LYS A 71 40.84 31.08 5.85
CA LYS A 71 39.85 31.90 5.14
C LYS A 71 40.11 31.85 3.63
N LYS A 72 39.48 30.91 2.93
CA LYS A 72 39.36 30.94 1.48
C LYS A 72 38.39 32.06 1.10
N SER A 73 38.88 32.92 0.21
CA SER A 73 38.22 34.09 -0.33
C SER A 73 36.85 33.78 -0.94
N LYS A 74 35.87 34.64 -0.63
CA LYS A 74 34.61 34.81 -1.35
C LYS A 74 34.87 35.07 -2.85
N LYS A 75 34.93 34.02 -3.67
CA LYS A 75 34.87 34.13 -5.13
C LYS A 75 34.42 32.81 -5.77
N SER A 76 33.28 32.28 -5.31
CA SER A 76 32.67 31.07 -5.87
C SER A 76 31.15 31.04 -5.61
N GLN A 77 30.46 32.13 -5.95
CA GLN A 77 29.00 32.23 -5.80
C GLN A 77 28.24 32.33 -7.13
N GLU A 78 28.94 32.39 -8.27
CA GLU A 78 28.29 32.52 -9.60
C GLU A 78 28.24 31.22 -10.42
N GLU A 79 28.97 30.16 -10.05
CA GLU A 79 28.94 28.87 -10.77
C GLU A 79 27.89 27.86 -10.21
N GLY A 80 27.27 28.17 -9.07
CA GLY A 80 26.28 27.30 -8.43
C GLY A 80 24.88 27.33 -9.07
N THR A 81 24.52 28.43 -9.72
CA THR A 81 23.20 28.66 -10.33
C THR A 81 23.00 27.81 -11.58
N THR A 82 23.98 27.78 -12.49
CA THR A 82 23.87 27.08 -13.78
C THR A 82 23.75 25.55 -13.65
N GLN A 83 24.43 24.94 -12.66
CA GLN A 83 24.30 23.50 -12.40
C GLN A 83 22.96 23.13 -11.76
N SER A 84 22.44 23.97 -10.87
CA SER A 84 21.12 23.77 -10.25
C SER A 84 20.02 23.80 -11.30
N ASP A 85 20.06 24.78 -12.20
CA ASP A 85 19.08 24.92 -13.29
C ASP A 85 19.12 23.73 -14.24
N SER A 86 20.32 23.22 -14.56
CA SER A 86 20.45 22.02 -15.41
C SER A 86 19.84 20.75 -14.79
N ARG A 87 19.90 20.59 -13.45
CA ARG A 87 19.31 19.44 -12.75
C ARG A 87 17.79 19.54 -12.70
N LEU A 88 17.26 20.74 -12.44
CA LEU A 88 15.83 20.99 -12.44
C LEU A 88 15.23 20.75 -13.84
N LEU A 89 15.89 21.23 -14.90
CA LEU A 89 15.45 20.97 -16.28
C LEU A 89 15.46 19.48 -16.64
N ARG A 90 16.46 18.71 -16.20
CA ARG A 90 16.51 17.25 -16.41
C ARG A 90 15.38 16.54 -15.67
N ARG A 91 15.13 16.91 -14.41
CA ARG A 91 14.03 16.38 -13.60
C ARG A 91 12.67 16.69 -14.24
N GLU A 92 12.47 17.91 -14.68
CA GLU A 92 11.26 18.34 -15.39
C GLU A 92 11.03 17.53 -16.67
N LYS A 93 12.09 17.35 -17.48
CA LYS A 93 12.02 16.52 -18.69
C LYS A 93 11.65 15.07 -18.36
N ALA A 94 12.20 14.50 -17.29
CA ALA A 94 11.88 13.14 -16.86
C ALA A 94 10.41 13.01 -16.44
N ILE A 95 9.90 13.96 -15.66
CA ILE A 95 8.48 14.02 -15.26
C ILE A 95 7.58 14.09 -16.49
N ASN A 96 7.84 15.05 -17.40
CA ASN A 96 7.04 15.22 -18.62
C ASN A 96 7.07 13.98 -19.52
N THR A 97 8.20 13.27 -19.57
CA THR A 97 8.31 12.00 -20.32
C THR A 97 7.42 10.93 -19.70
N ARG A 98 7.42 10.78 -18.38
CA ARG A 98 6.58 9.81 -17.65
C ARG A 98 5.09 10.13 -17.83
N VAL A 99 4.71 11.40 -17.67
CA VAL A 99 3.33 11.88 -17.87
C VAL A 99 2.88 11.60 -19.30
N GLY A 100 3.66 11.99 -20.31
CA GLY A 100 3.33 11.76 -21.72
C GLY A 100 3.16 10.27 -22.04
N ALA A 101 4.01 9.40 -21.49
CA ALA A 101 3.90 7.96 -21.68
C ALA A 101 2.67 7.35 -20.99
N ALA A 102 2.29 7.84 -19.81
CA ALA A 102 1.07 7.42 -19.12
C ALA A 102 -0.18 7.84 -19.90
N LEU A 103 -0.26 9.09 -20.36
CA LEU A 103 -1.39 9.60 -21.14
C LEU A 103 -1.52 8.91 -22.48
N ALA A 104 -0.40 8.63 -23.16
CA ALA A 104 -0.41 7.89 -24.43
C ALA A 104 -0.90 6.45 -24.27
N SER A 105 -0.82 5.85 -23.08
CA SER A 105 -1.25 4.47 -22.86
C SER A 105 -2.75 4.25 -23.01
N VAL A 106 -3.55 5.31 -22.96
CA VAL A 106 -5.00 5.25 -23.08
C VAL A 106 -5.47 4.72 -24.44
N THR A 107 -4.66 4.90 -25.49
CA THR A 107 -4.96 4.44 -26.84
C THR A 107 -4.67 2.95 -27.01
N LEU A 108 -4.02 2.32 -26.02
CA LEU A 108 -3.80 0.89 -26.00
C LEU A 108 -5.11 0.18 -25.60
N PRO A 109 -5.27 -1.10 -26.00
CA PRO A 109 -6.38 -1.93 -25.53
C PRO A 109 -6.45 -1.98 -24.00
N GLY A 110 -7.62 -2.30 -23.45
CA GLY A 110 -7.76 -2.59 -22.03
C GLY A 110 -6.80 -3.69 -21.56
N ILE A 111 -6.58 -3.78 -20.26
CA ILE A 111 -5.78 -4.86 -19.67
C ILE A 111 -6.53 -6.17 -19.88
N SER A 112 -5.89 -7.13 -20.58
CA SER A 112 -6.45 -8.46 -20.78
C SER A 112 -6.39 -9.28 -19.50
N LEU A 113 -7.22 -10.32 -19.42
CA LEU A 113 -7.21 -11.26 -18.31
C LEU A 113 -5.82 -11.90 -18.09
N GLU A 114 -5.15 -12.33 -19.16
CA GLU A 114 -3.81 -12.91 -19.06
C GLU A 114 -2.80 -11.93 -18.43
N THR A 115 -2.81 -10.67 -18.88
CA THR A 115 -1.95 -9.62 -18.31
C THR A 115 -2.27 -9.37 -16.85
N TYR A 116 -3.56 -9.38 -16.49
CA TYR A 116 -4.00 -9.23 -15.11
C TYR A 116 -3.52 -10.37 -14.21
N LEU A 117 -3.73 -11.62 -14.64
CA LEU A 117 -3.34 -12.80 -13.89
C LEU A 117 -1.83 -12.86 -13.69
N ASP A 118 -1.04 -12.49 -14.71
CA ASP A 118 0.42 -12.39 -14.58
C ASP A 118 0.81 -11.38 -13.49
N TYR A 119 0.25 -10.18 -13.51
CA TYR A 119 0.52 -9.17 -12.47
C TYR A 119 0.03 -9.59 -11.09
N TYR A 120 -1.12 -10.25 -11.01
CA TYR A 120 -1.69 -10.70 -9.76
C TYR A 120 -0.84 -11.82 -9.13
N MET A 121 -0.44 -12.82 -9.92
CA MET A 121 0.28 -13.99 -9.44
C MET A 121 1.77 -13.75 -9.21
N ASN A 122 2.40 -13.00 -10.12
CA ASN A 122 3.85 -12.79 -10.13
C ASN A 122 4.27 -11.43 -9.57
N GLY A 123 3.31 -10.52 -9.32
CA GLY A 123 3.59 -9.13 -9.00
C GLY A 123 4.19 -8.37 -10.18
N ILE A 124 4.53 -7.10 -9.96
CA ILE A 124 5.27 -6.34 -10.96
C ILE A 124 6.76 -6.71 -10.84
N THR A 125 7.28 -7.41 -11.84
CA THR A 125 8.62 -8.02 -11.85
C THR A 125 9.80 -7.04 -12.02
N THR A 126 9.57 -5.73 -12.09
CA THR A 126 10.65 -4.74 -12.15
C THR A 126 11.14 -4.34 -10.76
N ASP A 127 12.47 -4.32 -10.57
CA ASP A 127 13.13 -3.85 -9.35
C ASP A 127 13.10 -2.32 -9.20
N ARG A 128 12.67 -1.57 -10.22
CA ARG A 128 12.71 -0.11 -10.23
C ARG A 128 11.36 0.49 -9.88
N ASN A 129 11.30 1.19 -8.75
CA ASN A 129 10.05 1.83 -8.27
C ASN A 129 9.39 2.76 -9.30
N ALA A 130 10.17 3.49 -10.09
CA ALA A 130 9.62 4.37 -11.13
C ALA A 130 8.88 3.58 -12.23
N GLU A 131 9.42 2.44 -12.63
CA GLU A 131 8.81 1.57 -13.65
C GLU A 131 7.55 0.90 -13.09
N ARG A 132 7.56 0.47 -11.82
CA ARG A 132 6.36 -0.04 -11.13
C ARG A 132 5.25 1.00 -11.06
N GLU A 133 5.60 2.22 -10.69
CA GLU A 133 4.71 3.37 -10.66
C GLU A 133 4.11 3.69 -12.03
N ASP A 134 4.96 3.73 -13.06
CA ASP A 134 4.52 4.03 -14.43
C ASP A 134 3.61 2.92 -14.96
N LEU A 135 3.91 1.65 -14.65
CA LEU A 135 3.07 0.53 -15.07
C LEU A 135 1.69 0.58 -14.39
N ALA A 136 1.65 0.77 -13.07
CA ALA A 136 0.39 0.88 -12.35
C ALA A 136 -0.45 2.06 -12.84
N LEU A 137 0.18 3.20 -13.14
CA LEU A 137 -0.51 4.35 -13.69
C LEU A 137 -1.07 4.08 -15.10
N ARG A 138 -0.34 3.35 -15.94
CA ARG A 138 -0.83 2.95 -17.27
C ARG A 138 -1.97 1.93 -17.16
N ASN A 139 -1.86 0.95 -16.27
CA ASN A 139 -2.88 -0.07 -16.06
C ASN A 139 -4.19 0.57 -15.61
N VAL A 140 -4.12 1.46 -14.62
CA VAL A 140 -5.30 2.15 -14.11
C VAL A 140 -5.92 3.05 -15.19
N ILE A 141 -5.12 3.75 -16.01
CA ILE A 141 -5.61 4.56 -17.13
C ILE A 141 -6.32 3.72 -18.20
N ARG A 142 -5.74 2.57 -18.56
CA ARG A 142 -6.27 1.68 -19.60
C ARG A 142 -7.58 1.02 -19.18
N GLY A 143 -7.71 0.66 -17.91
CA GLY A 143 -8.83 -0.15 -17.43
C GLY A 143 -8.73 -1.61 -17.84
N TYR A 144 -9.79 -2.38 -17.61
CA TYR A 144 -9.84 -3.81 -17.90
C TYR A 144 -10.66 -4.08 -19.17
N ASP A 145 -10.18 -5.01 -20.00
CA ASP A 145 -10.91 -5.47 -21.17
C ASP A 145 -11.95 -6.53 -20.77
N CYS A 146 -13.10 -6.07 -20.28
CA CYS A 146 -14.16 -6.91 -19.72
C CYS A 146 -15.56 -6.42 -20.18
N GLU A 147 -15.66 -5.95 -21.44
CA GLU A 147 -16.90 -5.35 -21.97
C GLU A 147 -17.82 -6.39 -22.61
N SER A 148 -17.25 -7.31 -23.40
CA SER A 148 -18.00 -8.37 -24.08
C SER A 148 -18.54 -9.40 -23.08
N LYS A 149 -19.59 -10.13 -23.49
CA LYS A 149 -20.18 -11.18 -22.65
C LYS A 149 -19.18 -12.31 -22.44
N GLU A 150 -18.46 -12.67 -23.50
CA GLU A 150 -17.45 -13.71 -23.55
C GLU A 150 -16.30 -13.36 -22.59
N SER A 151 -15.76 -12.14 -22.69
CA SER A 151 -14.68 -11.69 -21.80
C SER A 151 -15.12 -11.68 -20.34
N LYS A 152 -16.35 -11.22 -20.03
CA LYS A 152 -16.87 -11.27 -18.66
C LYS A 152 -16.91 -12.68 -18.09
N THR A 153 -17.34 -13.66 -18.88
CA THR A 153 -17.36 -15.06 -18.46
C THR A 153 -15.94 -15.61 -18.25
N GLU A 154 -14.98 -15.27 -19.11
CA GLU A 154 -13.58 -15.65 -18.95
C GLU A 154 -12.98 -15.08 -17.66
N TRP A 155 -13.18 -13.78 -17.40
CA TRP A 155 -12.73 -13.11 -16.18
C TRP A 155 -13.35 -13.73 -14.93
N THR A 156 -14.66 -13.95 -14.94
CA THR A 156 -15.41 -14.61 -13.86
C THR A 156 -14.78 -15.97 -13.55
N THR A 157 -14.62 -16.82 -14.56
CA THR A 157 -14.12 -18.20 -14.40
C THR A 157 -12.69 -18.22 -13.88
N ALA A 158 -11.83 -17.36 -14.41
CA ALA A 158 -10.42 -17.32 -14.02
C ALA A 158 -10.23 -16.78 -12.61
N VAL A 159 -10.99 -15.77 -12.21
CA VAL A 159 -10.89 -15.19 -10.86
C VAL A 159 -11.53 -16.11 -9.83
N GLU A 160 -12.63 -16.79 -10.15
CA GLU A 160 -13.21 -17.85 -9.30
C GLU A 160 -12.17 -18.94 -9.00
N ALA A 161 -11.37 -19.34 -9.99
CA ALA A 161 -10.30 -20.31 -9.81
C ALA A 161 -9.13 -19.82 -8.94
N LEU A 162 -9.01 -18.51 -8.69
CA LEU A 162 -8.00 -17.93 -7.80
C LEU A 162 -8.43 -17.87 -6.34
N VAL A 163 -9.70 -18.15 -6.02
CA VAL A 163 -10.24 -18.02 -4.67
C VAL A 163 -10.26 -19.40 -4.01
N GLU A 164 -9.44 -19.59 -2.99
CA GLU A 164 -9.54 -20.78 -2.15
C GLU A 164 -10.63 -20.58 -1.07
N PRO A 165 -11.42 -21.62 -0.75
CA PRO A 165 -12.41 -21.54 0.30
C PRO A 165 -11.75 -21.59 1.68
N GLU A 166 -11.34 -20.45 2.25
CA GLU A 166 -10.94 -20.36 3.67
C GLU A 166 -11.18 -18.95 4.28
N GLU A 167 -11.56 -18.90 5.57
CA GLU A 167 -12.40 -17.87 6.25
C GLU A 167 -13.58 -17.42 5.38
N ALA A 168 -14.81 -17.78 5.77
CA ALA A 168 -15.98 -17.34 5.03
C ALA A 168 -15.96 -15.80 4.94
N THR A 169 -16.02 -15.22 3.74
CA THR A 169 -16.07 -13.78 3.50
C THR A 169 -16.97 -13.05 4.49
N SER A 170 -18.07 -13.71 4.87
CA SER A 170 -19.00 -13.31 5.92
C SER A 170 -18.34 -12.98 7.26
N GLU A 171 -17.39 -13.77 7.76
CA GLU A 171 -16.70 -13.52 9.03
C GLU A 171 -15.85 -12.25 9.00
N ILE A 172 -15.13 -12.03 7.90
CA ILE A 172 -14.36 -10.80 7.70
C ILE A 172 -15.32 -9.61 7.63
N LEU A 173 -16.36 -9.71 6.80
CA LEU A 173 -17.36 -8.65 6.64
C LEU A 173 -18.14 -8.37 7.94
N GLU A 174 -18.45 -9.37 8.76
CA GLU A 174 -19.09 -9.19 10.06
C GLU A 174 -18.21 -8.37 11.01
N LYS A 175 -16.91 -8.68 11.10
CA LYS A 175 -15.94 -7.89 11.89
C LYS A 175 -15.94 -6.43 11.43
N TRP A 176 -15.97 -6.19 10.12
CA TRP A 176 -16.01 -4.85 9.53
C TRP A 176 -17.33 -4.12 9.80
N LYS A 177 -18.48 -4.77 9.58
CA LYS A 177 -19.82 -4.21 9.84
C LYS A 177 -19.99 -3.85 11.32
N ALA A 178 -19.57 -4.73 12.23
CA ALA A 178 -19.61 -4.50 13.67
C ALA A 178 -18.76 -3.29 14.08
N ASN A 179 -17.62 -3.10 13.42
CA ASN A 179 -16.78 -1.93 13.64
C ASN A 179 -17.41 -0.65 13.05
N SER A 180 -18.02 -0.70 11.88
CA SER A 180 -18.70 0.47 11.26
C SER A 180 -19.89 1.00 12.07
N ALA A 181 -20.46 0.20 12.97
CA ALA A 181 -21.52 0.61 13.89
C ALA A 181 -21.01 1.42 15.12
N GLN A 182 -19.70 1.69 15.24
CA GLN A 182 -19.15 2.45 16.36
C GLN A 182 -19.39 3.97 16.19
N ASP A 183 -20.17 4.56 17.09
CA ASP A 183 -20.42 6.02 17.10
C ASP A 183 -19.18 6.84 17.46
N ASP A 184 -18.29 6.26 18.25
CA ASP A 184 -17.09 6.95 18.71
C ASP A 184 -15.96 6.87 17.67
N VAL A 185 -15.77 7.98 16.95
CA VAL A 185 -14.77 8.13 15.88
C VAL A 185 -13.36 7.69 16.27
N HIS A 186 -12.89 7.95 17.50
CA HIS A 186 -11.50 7.60 17.83
C HIS A 186 -11.35 6.09 18.12
N LEU A 187 -12.37 5.47 18.71
CA LEU A 187 -12.42 4.02 18.89
C LEU A 187 -12.60 3.32 17.55
N TRP A 188 -13.47 3.85 16.68
CA TRP A 188 -13.63 3.39 15.31
C TRP A 188 -12.30 3.40 14.58
N LEU A 189 -11.55 4.51 14.62
CA LEU A 189 -10.23 4.60 13.98
C LEU A 189 -9.24 3.55 14.53
N SER A 190 -9.19 3.35 15.85
CA SER A 190 -8.28 2.36 16.49
C SER A 190 -8.61 0.93 16.05
N LYS A 191 -9.89 0.56 16.11
CA LYS A 191 -10.36 -0.77 15.74
C LYS A 191 -10.22 -1.03 14.24
N THR A 192 -10.57 -0.05 13.39
CA THR A 192 -10.35 -0.13 11.93
C THR A 192 -8.88 -0.38 11.61
N HIS A 193 -7.97 0.30 12.31
CA HIS A 193 -6.54 0.07 12.11
C HIS A 193 -6.12 -1.35 12.50
N THR A 194 -6.59 -1.84 13.64
CA THR A 194 -6.31 -3.22 14.10
C THR A 194 -6.83 -4.26 13.10
N LEU A 195 -8.06 -4.07 12.57
CA LEU A 195 -8.62 -4.93 11.54
C LEU A 195 -7.79 -4.89 10.25
N LEU A 196 -7.30 -3.71 9.83
CA LEU A 196 -6.44 -3.62 8.64
C LEU A 196 -5.12 -4.35 8.83
N GLU A 197 -4.54 -4.34 10.03
CA GLU A 197 -3.30 -5.04 10.33
C GLU A 197 -3.48 -6.56 10.47
N SER A 198 -4.58 -7.03 11.07
CA SER A 198 -4.79 -8.46 11.32
C SER A 198 -4.92 -9.27 10.03
N HIS A 199 -5.40 -8.67 8.95
CA HIS A 199 -5.58 -9.32 7.66
C HIS A 199 -4.39 -9.13 6.70
N ALA A 200 -3.26 -8.57 7.16
CA ALA A 200 -2.07 -8.37 6.31
C ALA A 200 -1.27 -9.66 6.02
N ILE A 201 -1.66 -10.81 6.61
CA ILE A 201 -0.86 -12.06 6.64
C ILE A 201 -1.52 -13.21 5.83
N ALA A 202 -2.45 -12.93 4.93
CA ALA A 202 -3.15 -13.98 4.17
C ALA A 202 -2.37 -14.50 2.93
N SER A 203 -2.60 -15.76 2.55
CA SER A 203 -2.00 -16.43 1.38
C SER A 203 -2.41 -15.75 0.06
N ARG A 204 -1.64 -15.95 -1.03
CA ARG A 204 -1.80 -15.26 -2.33
C ARG A 204 -3.18 -15.36 -2.99
N GLN A 205 -4.00 -16.33 -2.62
CA GLN A 205 -5.32 -16.59 -3.22
C GLN A 205 -6.46 -15.94 -2.41
N THR A 206 -6.42 -16.04 -1.07
CA THR A 206 -7.25 -15.21 -0.14
C THR A 206 -6.94 -13.71 -0.21
N GLN A 207 -5.90 -13.33 -0.96
CA GLN A 207 -5.52 -11.93 -1.13
C GLN A 207 -6.56 -11.11 -1.88
N LEU A 208 -7.38 -11.62 -2.81
CA LEU A 208 -8.27 -10.73 -3.56
C LEU A 208 -9.38 -10.18 -2.68
N ILE A 209 -10.14 -11.04 -2.01
CA ILE A 209 -11.21 -10.66 -1.08
C ILE A 209 -10.64 -9.73 0.01
N THR A 210 -9.55 -10.18 0.66
CA THR A 210 -8.88 -9.42 1.70
C THR A 210 -8.37 -8.07 1.20
N HIS A 211 -7.76 -8.03 0.00
CA HIS A 211 -7.25 -6.82 -0.63
C HIS A 211 -8.38 -5.82 -0.88
N VAL A 212 -9.49 -6.27 -1.46
CA VAL A 212 -10.65 -5.41 -1.76
C VAL A 212 -11.21 -4.83 -0.47
N ILE A 213 -11.43 -5.66 0.55
CA ILE A 213 -11.93 -5.22 1.85
C ILE A 213 -10.95 -4.26 2.53
N GLN A 214 -9.65 -4.56 2.52
CA GLN A 214 -8.62 -3.68 3.07
C GLN A 214 -8.51 -2.36 2.32
N ALA A 215 -8.66 -2.38 1.00
CA ALA A 215 -8.64 -1.18 0.17
C ALA A 215 -9.83 -0.27 0.51
N ILE A 216 -11.04 -0.83 0.59
CA ILE A 216 -12.24 -0.11 1.02
C ILE A 216 -12.06 0.46 2.42
N GLY A 217 -11.66 -0.38 3.39
CA GLY A 217 -11.43 0.04 4.77
C GLY A 217 -10.36 1.12 4.90
N ALA A 218 -9.29 1.06 4.10
CA ALA A 218 -8.26 2.08 4.04
C ALA A 218 -8.78 3.41 3.47
N ILE A 219 -9.64 3.37 2.45
CA ILE A 219 -10.28 4.55 1.86
C ILE A 219 -11.23 5.20 2.88
N GLU A 220 -12.13 4.42 3.50
CA GLU A 220 -13.04 4.91 4.54
C GLU A 220 -12.24 5.50 5.71
N PHE A 221 -11.19 4.81 6.17
CA PHE A 221 -10.29 5.33 7.20
C PHE A 221 -9.70 6.67 6.79
N ALA A 222 -9.13 6.79 5.59
CA ALA A 222 -8.53 8.03 5.11
C ALA A 222 -9.55 9.18 5.06
N GLN A 223 -10.77 8.91 4.57
CA GLN A 223 -11.85 9.89 4.48
C GLN A 223 -12.26 10.42 5.86
N VAL A 224 -12.41 9.53 6.85
CA VAL A 224 -12.76 9.92 8.22
C VAL A 224 -11.58 10.62 8.89
N TRP A 225 -10.38 10.02 8.82
CA TRP A 225 -9.16 10.54 9.43
C TRP A 225 -8.85 11.95 8.98
N ASN A 226 -8.90 12.23 7.67
CA ASN A 226 -8.54 13.54 7.14
C ASN A 226 -9.47 14.66 7.63
N LYS A 227 -10.73 14.35 7.95
CA LYS A 227 -11.70 15.30 8.52
C LYS A 227 -11.49 15.57 10.01
N GLN A 228 -10.73 14.73 10.73
CA GLN A 228 -10.56 14.86 12.17
C GLN A 228 -9.55 15.94 12.58
N PRO A 229 -9.81 16.67 13.69
CA PRO A 229 -8.85 17.60 14.25
C PRO A 229 -7.64 16.89 14.87
N LYS A 230 -6.53 17.61 15.04
CA LYS A 230 -5.27 17.08 15.59
C LYS A 230 -5.45 16.41 16.96
N GLY A 231 -6.34 16.93 17.80
CA GLY A 231 -6.64 16.36 19.12
C GLY A 231 -7.19 14.93 19.04
N THR A 232 -8.23 14.72 18.22
CA THR A 232 -8.86 13.41 17.99
C THR A 232 -7.87 12.41 17.39
N LYS A 233 -7.07 12.84 16.40
CA LYS A 233 -6.01 12.01 15.80
C LYS A 233 -4.98 11.55 16.84
N THR A 234 -4.55 12.47 17.71
CA THR A 234 -3.60 12.15 18.78
C THR A 234 -4.20 11.17 19.78
N LYS A 235 -5.49 11.33 20.12
CA LYS A 235 -6.20 10.40 20.98
C LYS A 235 -6.29 9.01 20.34
N ALA A 236 -6.71 8.92 19.08
CA ALA A 236 -6.74 7.65 18.35
C ALA A 236 -5.37 6.96 18.34
N TYR A 237 -4.29 7.69 18.06
CA TYR A 237 -2.93 7.12 18.14
C TYR A 237 -2.57 6.59 19.52
N ARG A 238 -2.98 7.26 20.61
CA ARG A 238 -2.72 6.76 21.97
C ARG A 238 -3.41 5.43 22.23
N HIS A 239 -4.67 5.29 21.78
CA HIS A 239 -5.40 4.03 21.89
C HIS A 239 -4.73 2.92 21.07
N MET A 240 -4.42 3.20 19.79
CA MET A 240 -3.70 2.24 18.94
C MET A 240 -2.38 1.80 19.57
N PHE A 241 -1.61 2.75 20.12
CA PHE A 241 -0.34 2.47 20.79
C PHE A 241 -0.52 1.61 22.05
N ALA A 242 -1.56 1.89 22.85
CA ALA A 242 -1.89 1.12 24.05
C ALA A 242 -2.37 -0.31 23.73
N GLU A 243 -2.92 -0.54 22.53
CA GLU A 243 -3.40 -1.86 22.09
C GLU A 243 -2.28 -2.77 21.54
N LEU A 244 -1.11 -2.21 21.24
CA LEU A 244 0.05 -2.96 20.74
C LEU A 244 0.47 -4.06 21.73
N PRO A 245 0.75 -5.30 21.28
CA PRO A 245 1.11 -6.40 22.17
C PRO A 245 2.28 -6.08 23.11
N ALA A 246 3.30 -5.36 22.61
CA ALA A 246 4.48 -4.99 23.39
C ALA A 246 4.24 -3.86 24.42
N GLU A 247 3.13 -3.12 24.30
CA GLU A 247 2.84 -1.97 25.15
C GLU A 247 1.64 -2.23 26.08
N ARG A 248 0.76 -3.16 25.73
CA ARG A 248 -0.53 -3.43 26.40
C ARG A 248 -0.46 -3.57 27.91
N GLU A 249 0.55 -4.27 28.42
CA GLU A 249 0.74 -4.47 29.86
C GLU A 249 0.93 -3.15 30.62
N HIS A 250 1.55 -2.14 29.97
CA HIS A 250 1.79 -0.83 30.58
C HIS A 250 0.54 0.05 30.64
N PHE A 251 -0.47 -0.25 29.84
CA PHE A 251 -1.70 0.54 29.72
C PHE A 251 -2.93 -0.15 30.33
N THR A 252 -2.77 -1.39 30.82
CA THR A 252 -3.87 -2.18 31.37
C THR A 252 -4.47 -1.48 32.60
N GLY A 253 -5.79 -1.29 32.61
CA GLY A 253 -6.53 -0.67 33.71
C GLY A 253 -6.44 0.86 33.77
N LEU A 254 -5.78 1.52 32.81
CA LEU A 254 -5.69 2.97 32.77
C LEU A 254 -6.85 3.62 32.01
N ASP A 255 -7.29 4.77 32.51
CA ASP A 255 -8.19 5.66 31.79
C ASP A 255 -7.43 6.55 30.79
N GLU A 256 -8.14 7.35 30.00
CA GLU A 256 -7.53 8.24 29.00
C GLU A 256 -6.53 9.23 29.61
N LYS A 257 -6.74 9.66 30.86
CA LYS A 257 -5.81 10.55 31.56
C LYS A 257 -4.52 9.81 31.88
N GLY A 258 -4.60 8.58 32.39
CA GLY A 258 -3.47 7.69 32.64
C GLY A 258 -2.68 7.38 31.38
N ILE A 259 -3.37 7.00 30.29
CA ILE A 259 -2.75 6.73 28.98
C ILE A 259 -2.01 7.99 28.49
N SER A 260 -2.67 9.16 28.54
CA SER A 260 -2.05 10.43 28.13
C SER A 260 -0.83 10.79 28.99
N ALA A 261 -0.86 10.52 30.30
CA ALA A 261 0.26 10.82 31.20
C ALA A 261 1.48 9.95 30.87
N LEU A 262 1.29 8.62 30.74
CA LEU A 262 2.37 7.69 30.39
C LEU A 262 2.98 8.00 29.03
N VAL A 263 2.15 8.27 28.02
CA VAL A 263 2.61 8.64 26.67
C VAL A 263 3.40 9.95 26.66
N LYS A 264 3.08 10.91 27.54
CA LYS A 264 3.83 12.17 27.63
C LYS A 264 5.10 12.07 28.47
N GLY A 265 5.18 11.09 29.37
CA GLY A 265 6.31 10.81 30.24
C GLY A 265 7.14 9.63 29.76
N GLU A 266 7.01 8.51 30.45
CA GLU A 266 7.85 7.31 30.30
C GLU A 266 7.84 6.70 28.89
N ARG A 267 6.70 6.75 28.20
CA ARG A 267 6.52 6.14 26.87
C ARG A 267 6.66 7.12 25.72
N LYS A 268 7.12 8.35 25.98
CA LYS A 268 7.21 9.42 24.99
C LYS A 268 8.00 9.04 23.75
N GLN A 269 9.17 8.42 23.92
CA GLN A 269 10.03 8.06 22.79
C GLN A 269 9.42 6.94 21.95
N ALA A 270 8.91 5.88 22.60
CA ALA A 270 8.26 4.76 21.93
C ALA A 270 7.01 5.22 21.15
N PHE A 271 6.19 6.08 21.78
CA PHE A 271 5.04 6.69 21.12
C PHE A 271 5.44 7.58 19.94
N HIS A 272 6.52 8.36 20.07
CA HIS A 272 7.02 9.17 18.96
C HIS A 272 7.43 8.31 17.77
N THR A 273 8.17 7.23 18.00
CA THR A 273 8.54 6.25 16.97
C THR A 273 7.30 5.62 16.33
N PHE A 274 6.33 5.18 17.14
CA PHE A 274 5.06 4.64 16.67
C PHE A 274 4.32 5.62 15.76
N THR A 275 4.14 6.88 16.20
CA THR A 275 3.45 7.89 15.38
C THR A 275 4.20 8.21 14.08
N GLY A 276 5.53 8.09 14.06
CA GLY A 276 6.34 8.21 12.83
C GLY A 276 6.04 7.10 11.83
N GLN A 277 5.97 5.85 12.30
CA GLN A 277 5.59 4.69 11.48
C GLN A 277 4.15 4.81 10.98
N MET A 278 3.22 5.17 11.87
CA MET A 278 1.83 5.41 11.51
C MET A 278 1.63 6.55 10.51
N GLY A 279 2.52 7.55 10.51
CA GLY A 279 2.55 8.57 9.49
C GLY A 279 2.73 7.99 8.08
N LEU A 280 3.56 6.95 7.92
CA LEU A 280 3.76 6.26 6.64
C LEU A 280 2.54 5.44 6.24
N VAL A 281 1.95 4.70 7.18
CA VAL A 281 0.72 3.92 6.95
C VAL A 281 -0.42 4.84 6.52
N ASN A 282 -0.62 5.97 7.21
CA ASN A 282 -1.66 6.93 6.87
C ASN A 282 -1.40 7.62 5.52
N ALA A 283 -0.12 7.86 5.18
CA ALA A 283 0.23 8.37 3.85
C ALA A 283 -0.11 7.35 2.75
N ALA A 284 0.10 6.05 2.97
CA ALA A 284 -0.30 5.00 2.03
C ALA A 284 -1.82 4.96 1.83
N ARG A 285 -2.61 4.97 2.92
CA ARG A 285 -4.08 5.02 2.87
C ARG A 285 -4.61 6.26 2.15
N ASN A 286 -4.02 7.42 2.41
CA ASN A 286 -4.39 8.67 1.75
C ASN A 286 -4.13 8.63 0.24
N LYS A 287 -2.99 8.05 -0.19
CA LYS A 287 -2.70 7.87 -1.62
C LYS A 287 -3.68 6.90 -2.29
N LEU A 288 -4.06 5.83 -1.59
CA LEU A 288 -5.09 4.93 -2.10
C LEU A 288 -6.43 5.64 -2.26
N ALA A 289 -6.84 6.42 -1.26
CA ALA A 289 -8.06 7.22 -1.33
C ALA A 289 -8.01 8.25 -2.46
N GLU A 290 -6.87 8.90 -2.69
CA GLU A 290 -6.67 9.81 -3.82
C GLU A 290 -6.80 9.06 -5.17
N ALA A 291 -6.12 7.92 -5.34
CA ALA A 291 -6.24 7.10 -6.54
C ALA A 291 -7.67 6.61 -6.79
N TYR A 292 -8.38 6.17 -5.75
CA TYR A 292 -9.80 5.83 -5.84
C TYR A 292 -10.65 7.01 -6.29
N GLN A 293 -10.44 8.19 -5.71
CA GLN A 293 -11.21 9.37 -6.09
C GLN A 293 -10.99 9.77 -7.54
N GLU A 294 -9.77 9.62 -8.07
CA GLU A 294 -9.43 10.05 -9.43
C GLU A 294 -9.67 9.00 -10.52
N PHE A 295 -9.62 7.71 -10.18
CA PHE A 295 -9.70 6.61 -11.16
C PHE A 295 -10.86 5.64 -10.92
N GLY A 296 -11.43 5.60 -9.72
CA GLY A 296 -12.59 4.77 -9.41
C GLY A 296 -12.31 3.32 -9.04
N PRO A 297 -13.32 2.43 -9.13
CA PRO A 297 -13.31 1.10 -8.51
C PRO A 297 -12.28 0.12 -9.06
N GLN A 298 -11.74 0.40 -10.25
CA GLN A 298 -10.68 -0.40 -10.88
C GLN A 298 -9.41 -0.55 -10.04
N ILE A 299 -9.15 0.39 -9.12
CA ILE A 299 -8.06 0.30 -8.15
C ILE A 299 -8.19 -0.89 -7.19
N PHE A 300 -9.38 -1.47 -7.01
CA PHE A 300 -9.61 -2.62 -6.14
C PHE A 300 -9.10 -3.94 -6.71
N LEU A 301 -8.86 -4.02 -8.01
CA LEU A 301 -8.34 -5.23 -8.62
C LEU A 301 -6.82 -5.17 -8.79
N ASP A 302 -6.21 -3.99 -8.76
CA ASP A 302 -4.78 -3.82 -9.02
C ASP A 302 -3.95 -3.90 -7.72
N PRO A 303 -3.12 -4.95 -7.54
CA PRO A 303 -2.36 -5.19 -6.31
C PRO A 303 -1.40 -4.06 -5.94
N PHE A 304 -0.94 -3.27 -6.92
CA PHE A 304 -0.04 -2.14 -6.67
C PHE A 304 -0.67 -1.08 -5.75
N TRP A 305 -2.00 -0.95 -5.80
CA TRP A 305 -2.76 -0.01 -4.97
C TRP A 305 -3.13 -0.61 -3.61
N SER A 306 -2.63 -1.80 -3.26
CA SER A 306 -2.84 -2.32 -1.91
C SER A 306 -2.20 -1.39 -0.86
N PRO A 307 -2.83 -1.25 0.33
CA PRO A 307 -2.23 -0.50 1.43
C PRO A 307 -0.82 -0.99 1.79
N ALA A 308 -0.59 -2.31 1.69
CA ALA A 308 0.72 -2.93 1.95
C ALA A 308 1.78 -2.49 0.93
N GLU A 309 1.50 -2.55 -0.37
CA GLU A 309 2.45 -2.13 -1.42
C GLU A 309 2.71 -0.62 -1.38
N LEU A 310 1.68 0.19 -1.11
CA LEU A 310 1.80 1.64 -0.95
C LEU A 310 2.63 2.04 0.28
N HIS A 311 2.65 1.19 1.32
CA HIS A 311 3.44 1.37 2.53
C HIS A 311 4.88 0.88 2.35
N ALA A 312 5.06 -0.32 1.81
CA ALA A 312 6.36 -0.98 1.68
C ALA A 312 7.29 -0.27 0.69
N ASN A 313 6.75 0.23 -0.42
CA ASN A 313 7.57 0.83 -1.46
C ASN A 313 7.68 2.34 -1.28
N LYS A 314 8.90 2.80 -1.04
CA LYS A 314 9.20 4.22 -1.08
C LYS A 314 8.98 4.73 -2.51
N ARG A 315 7.90 5.51 -2.69
CA ARG A 315 7.61 6.18 -3.95
C ARG A 315 8.78 7.05 -4.40
N THR A 316 8.95 7.17 -5.70
CA THR A 316 9.93 8.09 -6.26
C THR A 316 9.59 9.52 -5.87
N GLU A 317 10.61 10.37 -5.73
CA GLU A 317 10.41 11.77 -5.31
C GLU A 317 9.46 12.52 -6.25
N ASP A 318 9.43 12.12 -7.52
CA ASP A 318 8.65 12.75 -8.59
C ASP A 318 7.22 12.22 -8.71
N TRP A 319 6.90 11.09 -8.07
CA TRP A 319 5.59 10.43 -8.18
C TRP A 319 4.40 11.36 -7.92
N PRO A 320 4.37 12.18 -6.84
CA PRO A 320 3.22 13.05 -6.58
C PRO A 320 2.93 14.01 -7.73
N ARG A 321 3.98 14.48 -8.42
CA ARG A 321 3.85 15.41 -9.54
C ARG A 321 3.40 14.69 -10.81
N VAL A 322 4.00 13.52 -11.12
CA VAL A 322 3.58 12.68 -12.25
C VAL A 322 2.09 12.32 -12.12
N PHE A 323 1.67 11.83 -10.95
CA PHE A 323 0.29 11.48 -10.66
C PHE A 323 -0.66 12.69 -10.84
N ALA A 324 -0.34 13.82 -10.21
CA ALA A 324 -1.16 15.02 -10.29
C ALA A 324 -1.29 15.57 -11.72
N ASP A 325 -0.21 15.54 -12.51
CA ASP A 325 -0.21 16.06 -13.87
C ASP A 325 -0.97 15.14 -14.84
N VAL A 326 -0.95 13.82 -14.62
CA VAL A 326 -1.78 12.86 -15.36
C VAL A 326 -3.27 13.04 -15.06
N VAL A 327 -3.63 13.26 -13.79
CA VAL A 327 -5.02 13.50 -13.37
C VAL A 327 -5.55 14.82 -13.93
N LYS A 328 -4.73 15.88 -13.94
CA LYS A 328 -5.12 17.20 -14.45
C LYS A 328 -5.28 17.27 -15.96
N ASN A 329 -4.57 16.42 -16.70
CA ASN A 329 -4.57 16.41 -18.15
C ASN A 329 -5.12 15.08 -18.68
N PRO A 330 -6.38 14.72 -18.36
CA PRO A 330 -6.93 13.45 -18.81
C PRO A 330 -6.94 13.43 -20.35
N PRO A 331 -6.58 12.30 -20.97
CA PRO A 331 -6.63 12.21 -22.42
C PRO A 331 -8.08 12.18 -22.90
N HIS A 332 -8.30 12.70 -24.10
CA HIS A 332 -9.61 12.75 -24.74
C HIS A 332 -9.79 11.57 -25.70
N ASP A 333 -11.02 11.07 -25.78
CA ASP A 333 -11.38 10.02 -26.72
C ASP A 333 -11.26 10.57 -28.15
N PRO A 334 -10.48 9.94 -29.06
CA PRO A 334 -10.40 10.37 -30.45
C PRO A 334 -11.77 10.42 -31.14
N ASP A 335 -12.67 9.50 -30.77
CA ASP A 335 -14.01 9.37 -31.34
C ASP A 335 -15.03 10.26 -30.60
N ALA A 336 -14.70 10.70 -29.38
CA ALA A 336 -15.52 11.64 -28.59
C ALA A 336 -14.65 12.70 -27.88
N PRO A 337 -14.12 13.71 -28.62
CA PRO A 337 -13.13 14.65 -28.09
C PRO A 337 -13.60 15.46 -26.88
N ASP A 338 -14.91 15.62 -26.69
CA ASP A 338 -15.49 16.33 -25.54
C ASP A 338 -15.57 15.46 -24.27
N ILE A 339 -15.34 14.16 -24.38
CA ILE A 339 -15.43 13.19 -23.29
C ILE A 339 -14.02 12.68 -22.97
N PRO A 340 -13.47 12.98 -21.78
CA PRO A 340 -12.20 12.39 -21.39
C PRO A 340 -12.34 10.87 -21.27
N VAL A 341 -11.35 10.10 -21.76
CA VAL A 341 -11.43 8.64 -21.88
C VAL A 341 -11.70 7.96 -20.54
N TYR A 342 -11.20 8.55 -19.44
CA TYR A 342 -11.45 8.02 -18.10
C TYR A 342 -12.95 7.89 -17.78
N ASN A 343 -13.84 8.71 -18.36
CA ASN A 343 -15.28 8.58 -18.16
C ASN A 343 -15.89 7.35 -18.83
N HIS A 344 -15.51 7.10 -20.08
CA HIS A 344 -15.99 5.93 -20.82
C HIS A 344 -15.53 4.65 -20.10
N ARG A 345 -14.25 4.62 -19.74
CA ARG A 345 -13.64 3.52 -19.00
C ARG A 345 -14.19 3.38 -17.59
N TYR A 346 -14.49 4.46 -16.87
CA TYR A 346 -15.01 4.40 -15.50
C TYR A 346 -16.29 3.57 -15.38
N LYS A 347 -17.29 3.82 -16.23
CA LYS A 347 -18.56 3.08 -16.18
C LYS A 347 -18.36 1.61 -16.56
N SER A 348 -17.55 1.36 -17.59
CA SER A 348 -17.21 0.02 -18.06
C SER A 348 -16.48 -0.78 -16.98
N ASN A 349 -15.41 -0.21 -16.43
CA ASN A 349 -14.59 -0.81 -15.39
C ASN A 349 -15.35 -0.99 -14.08
N THR A 350 -16.24 -0.07 -13.70
CA THR A 350 -17.09 -0.25 -12.51
C THR A 350 -17.97 -1.50 -12.66
N ARG A 351 -18.60 -1.68 -13.83
CA ARG A 351 -19.40 -2.89 -14.11
C ARG A 351 -18.54 -4.14 -14.14
N ALA A 352 -17.35 -4.07 -14.73
CA ALA A 352 -16.41 -5.17 -14.77
C ALA A 352 -15.97 -5.60 -13.37
N VAL A 353 -15.56 -4.65 -12.53
CA VAL A 353 -15.16 -4.89 -11.14
C VAL A 353 -16.31 -5.54 -10.37
N VAL A 354 -17.52 -4.99 -10.46
CA VAL A 354 -18.70 -5.58 -9.78
C VAL A 354 -18.98 -6.99 -10.28
N ALA A 355 -18.91 -7.24 -11.59
CA ALA A 355 -19.13 -8.57 -12.16
C ALA A 355 -18.06 -9.58 -11.70
N VAL A 356 -16.78 -9.18 -11.69
CA VAL A 356 -15.67 -10.00 -11.19
C VAL A 356 -15.85 -10.30 -9.70
N LEU A 357 -16.22 -9.32 -8.89
CA LEU A 357 -16.42 -9.54 -7.46
C LEU A 357 -17.66 -10.39 -7.17
N HIS A 358 -18.73 -10.28 -7.97
CA HIS A 358 -19.90 -11.16 -7.88
C HIS A 358 -19.55 -12.62 -8.21
N ALA A 359 -18.62 -12.84 -9.14
CA ALA A 359 -18.12 -14.18 -9.46
C ALA A 359 -17.36 -14.80 -8.28
N VAL A 360 -16.63 -13.98 -7.54
CA VAL A 360 -15.84 -14.38 -6.37
C VAL A 360 -16.73 -14.68 -5.18
N ASP A 361 -17.59 -13.73 -4.81
CA ASP A 361 -18.40 -13.81 -3.62
C ASP A 361 -19.57 -12.79 -3.69
N GLU A 362 -20.80 -13.30 -3.59
CA GLU A 362 -22.00 -12.46 -3.66
C GLU A 362 -22.06 -11.42 -2.53
N GLU A 363 -21.62 -11.78 -1.31
CA GLU A 363 -21.64 -10.88 -0.17
C GLU A 363 -20.61 -9.76 -0.32
N LEU A 364 -19.40 -10.08 -0.82
CA LEU A 364 -18.40 -9.09 -1.17
C LEU A 364 -18.92 -8.12 -2.22
N CYS A 365 -19.58 -8.62 -3.26
CA CYS A 365 -20.18 -7.79 -4.30
C CYS A 365 -21.23 -6.82 -3.74
N LEU A 366 -22.10 -7.29 -2.84
CA LEU A 366 -23.07 -6.44 -2.15
C LEU A 366 -22.39 -5.37 -1.30
N TYR A 367 -21.35 -5.75 -0.53
CA TYR A 367 -20.57 -4.82 0.28
C TYR A 367 -19.89 -3.74 -0.56
N VAL A 368 -19.24 -4.12 -1.68
CA VAL A 368 -18.60 -3.17 -2.59
C VAL A 368 -19.65 -2.26 -3.24
N THR A 369 -20.79 -2.81 -3.67
CA THR A 369 -21.87 -2.01 -4.27
C THR A 369 -22.40 -0.96 -3.30
N ASP A 370 -22.65 -1.33 -2.05
CA ASP A 370 -23.06 -0.39 -0.99
C ASP A 370 -21.99 0.69 -0.75
N PHE A 371 -20.71 0.30 -0.66
CA PHE A 371 -19.61 1.27 -0.53
C PHE A 371 -19.57 2.26 -1.71
N LEU A 372 -19.70 1.80 -2.95
CA LEU A 372 -19.68 2.65 -4.13
C LEU A 372 -20.86 3.64 -4.16
N GLN A 373 -22.01 3.27 -3.60
CA GLN A 373 -23.17 4.15 -3.46
C GLN A 373 -22.96 5.22 -2.37
N ARG A 374 -22.42 4.84 -1.21
CA ARG A 374 -22.18 5.76 -0.08
C ARG A 374 -20.96 6.65 -0.27
N SER A 375 -19.95 6.16 -0.97
CA SER A 375 -18.68 6.83 -1.17
C SER A 375 -18.30 6.84 -2.65
N PRO A 376 -19.11 7.48 -3.52
CA PRO A 376 -18.83 7.48 -4.95
C PRO A 376 -17.49 8.17 -5.21
N SER A 377 -16.62 7.50 -5.96
CA SER A 377 -15.47 8.17 -6.56
C SER A 377 -15.97 9.22 -7.55
N ASN A 378 -15.34 10.38 -7.51
CA ASN A 378 -15.64 11.47 -8.42
C ASN A 378 -14.39 11.76 -9.26
N PRO A 379 -14.06 10.89 -10.23
CA PRO A 379 -12.97 11.16 -11.15
C PRO A 379 -13.24 12.53 -11.76
N TYR A 380 -12.21 13.39 -11.81
CA TYR A 380 -12.17 14.86 -12.03
C TYR A 380 -13.21 15.50 -13.00
N ILE A 381 -13.92 14.71 -13.76
CA ILE A 381 -14.80 15.02 -14.87
C ILE A 381 -16.21 15.48 -14.46
N TRP A 382 -16.68 15.27 -13.21
CA TRP A 382 -17.99 15.83 -12.80
C TRP A 382 -17.90 17.27 -12.27
N LYS A 383 -16.72 17.75 -11.85
CA LYS A 383 -16.56 19.09 -11.29
C LYS A 383 -16.56 20.20 -12.35
N THR A 384 -16.15 19.89 -13.58
CA THR A 384 -16.18 20.83 -14.72
C THR A 384 -17.55 20.87 -15.40
N ALA A 385 -18.30 19.75 -15.41
CA ALA A 385 -19.64 19.69 -15.97
C ALA A 385 -20.70 20.43 -15.15
N GLN A 386 -20.51 20.62 -13.83
CA GLN A 386 -21.41 21.38 -12.95
C GLN A 386 -21.09 22.89 -12.87
N ARG A 387 -19.99 23.35 -13.50
CA ARG A 387 -19.57 24.77 -13.51
C ARG A 387 -19.88 25.49 -14.82
N LYS A 388 -20.52 24.80 -15.77
CA LYS A 388 -21.22 25.38 -16.92
C LYS A 388 -22.71 25.19 -16.68
#